data_AF-A0A261CKL0-F1
#
_entry.id   AF-A0A261CKL0-F1
#
_cell.length_a   1.000
_cell.length_b   1.000
_cell.length_c   1.000
_cell.angle_alpha   90.00
_cell.angle_beta   90.00
_cell.angle_gamma   90.00
#
_symmetry.space_group_name_H-M   'P 1'
#
loop_
_entity.id
_entity.type
_entity.pdbx_description
1 polymer ?
#
loop_
_entity_poly.entity_id
_entity_poly.type
_entity_poly.pdbx_seq_one_letter_code
_entity_poly.pdbx_strand_id
1 'polypeptide(L)'
;MHPRYLLPILLLVSFPAFTSTMTLKRHYRRPVCEPSQSCSYSYQQFTFELCDCPQSKSCPMDNGVQLKGITYQFCGARELPECMPDEIAAEINFLQTSIYCVCPLEQIYVKQKESSNASVKYVCEEKEMCELGQMCGVGNPIVGIKQSCQCAANSRCQITAPNVFNPISIQNATCQSI
;
A
#
# COMPACT_ATOMS: atom_id res chain seq x y z
N MET A 1 9.91 75.85 -30.86
CA MET A 1 10.63 75.02 -29.87
C MET A 1 9.77 73.80 -29.56
N HIS A 2 10.35 72.61 -29.62
CA HIS A 2 9.68 71.31 -29.71
C HIS A 2 9.02 70.83 -28.40
N PRO A 3 7.74 70.40 -28.40
CA PRO A 3 7.18 69.57 -27.35
C PRO A 3 7.32 68.11 -27.80
N ARG A 4 8.50 67.48 -27.60
CA ARG A 4 8.73 66.09 -28.02
C ARG A 4 9.35 65.17 -26.97
N TYR A 5 9.39 65.57 -25.71
CA TYR A 5 10.03 64.80 -24.64
C TYR A 5 9.18 64.63 -23.37
N LEU A 6 7.86 64.46 -23.50
CA LEU A 6 6.99 64.11 -22.37
C LEU A 6 6.20 62.80 -22.57
N LEU A 7 6.59 61.97 -23.55
CA LEU A 7 5.94 60.67 -23.75
C LEU A 7 6.68 59.41 -23.25
N PRO A 8 8.01 59.38 -22.98
CA PRO A 8 8.62 58.13 -22.55
C PRO A 8 8.65 57.92 -21.02
N ILE A 9 8.36 58.95 -20.21
CA ILE A 9 8.48 58.85 -18.74
C ILE A 9 7.19 58.34 -18.07
N LEU A 10 6.04 58.41 -18.76
CA LEU A 10 4.76 57.95 -18.23
C LEU A 10 4.45 56.47 -18.49
N LEU A 11 5.37 55.71 -19.09
CA LEU A 11 5.22 54.27 -19.38
C LEU A 11 5.96 53.35 -18.40
N LEU A 12 6.52 53.87 -17.30
CA LEU A 12 7.24 53.07 -16.29
C LEU A 12 6.51 52.91 -14.95
N VAL A 13 5.25 53.36 -14.83
CA VAL A 13 4.45 53.21 -13.59
C VAL A 13 3.13 52.47 -13.83
N SER A 14 3.11 51.55 -14.79
CA SER A 14 1.95 50.68 -15.00
C SER A 14 2.38 49.24 -15.28
N PHE A 15 3.11 48.66 -14.35
CA PHE A 15 3.03 47.23 -14.12
C PHE A 15 2.63 47.03 -12.66
N PRO A 16 1.33 46.94 -12.32
CA PRO A 16 1.00 46.11 -11.18
C PRO A 16 1.48 44.72 -11.58
N ALA A 17 2.55 44.27 -10.93
CA ALA A 17 2.91 42.87 -10.95
C ALA A 17 1.66 42.12 -10.47
N PHE A 18 0.86 41.62 -11.40
CA PHE A 18 -0.10 40.56 -11.16
C PHE A 18 0.72 39.31 -10.85
N THR A 19 1.38 39.31 -9.69
CA THR A 19 1.69 38.08 -9.00
C THR A 19 0.35 37.56 -8.49
N SER A 20 -0.36 36.87 -9.37
CA SER A 20 -1.45 35.99 -8.96
C SER A 20 -0.83 34.96 -8.03
N THR A 21 -0.79 35.29 -6.73
CA THR A 21 -0.55 34.31 -5.68
C THR A 21 -1.69 33.33 -5.78
N MET A 22 -1.43 32.19 -6.42
CA MET A 22 -2.32 31.05 -6.38
C MET A 22 -2.38 30.55 -4.94
N THR A 23 -3.25 31.17 -4.15
CA THR A 23 -3.61 30.65 -2.85
C THR A 23 -4.49 29.44 -3.09
N LEU A 24 -3.91 28.25 -2.91
CA LEU A 24 -4.63 26.98 -2.88
C LEU A 24 -5.57 26.98 -1.65
N LYS A 25 -6.68 27.70 -1.73
CA LYS A 25 -7.69 27.87 -0.65
C LYS A 25 -8.63 26.68 -0.49
N ARG A 26 -8.24 25.48 -0.90
CA ARG A 26 -9.00 24.28 -0.58
C ARG A 26 -8.24 23.57 0.51
N HIS A 27 -8.72 23.72 1.76
CA HIS A 27 -8.35 22.79 2.81
C HIS A 27 -8.71 21.40 2.30
N TYR A 28 -7.69 20.63 1.92
CA TYR A 28 -7.87 19.25 1.51
C TYR A 28 -8.57 18.54 2.67
N ARG A 29 -9.79 18.05 2.41
CA ARG A 29 -10.51 17.16 3.31
C ARG A 29 -10.42 15.78 2.73
N ARG A 30 -10.10 14.82 3.60
CA ARG A 30 -10.14 13.42 3.25
C ARG A 30 -11.59 13.01 2.91
N PRO A 31 -11.76 12.02 2.03
CA PRO A 31 -13.09 11.48 1.76
C PRO A 31 -13.67 10.82 3.02
N VAL A 32 -14.97 10.55 3.01
CA VAL A 32 -15.63 9.75 4.07
C VAL A 32 -15.54 8.27 3.71
N CYS A 33 -15.19 7.43 4.67
CA CYS A 33 -15.03 5.99 4.42
C CYS A 33 -16.36 5.29 4.12
N GLU A 34 -16.36 4.40 3.14
CA GLU A 34 -17.39 3.37 3.01
C GLU A 34 -17.23 2.29 4.09
N PRO A 35 -18.27 1.50 4.42
CA PRO A 35 -18.19 0.47 5.47
C PRO A 35 -17.10 -0.59 5.22
N SER A 36 -16.85 -0.92 3.95
CA SER A 36 -15.85 -1.92 3.57
C SER A 36 -14.42 -1.37 3.48
N GLN A 37 -14.25 -0.06 3.63
CA GLN A 37 -13.00 0.67 3.42
C GLN A 37 -12.26 0.91 4.73
N SER A 38 -10.94 0.72 4.72
CA SER A 38 -10.08 1.03 5.87
C SER A 38 -9.93 2.53 6.06
N CYS A 39 -10.13 3.04 7.27
CA CYS A 39 -9.90 4.44 7.60
C CYS A 39 -8.42 4.77 7.84
N SER A 40 -7.63 3.78 8.24
CA SER A 40 -6.17 3.90 8.32
C SER A 40 -5.47 2.56 8.16
N TYR A 41 -4.15 2.60 7.99
CA TYR A 41 -3.31 1.41 8.15
C TYR A 41 -2.01 1.76 8.84
N SER A 42 -1.44 0.77 9.54
CA SER A 42 -0.15 0.90 10.21
C SER A 42 0.91 0.08 9.48
N TYR A 43 2.02 0.72 9.14
CA TYR A 43 3.19 0.06 8.57
C TYR A 43 4.44 0.53 9.31
N GLN A 44 5.14 -0.41 9.94
CA GLN A 44 6.26 -0.12 10.85
C GLN A 44 5.82 0.81 11.99
N GLN A 45 6.44 1.99 12.14
CA GLN A 45 6.14 2.97 13.18
C GLN A 45 5.20 4.10 12.71
N PHE A 46 4.70 4.02 11.47
CA PHE A 46 3.86 5.05 10.87
C PHE A 46 2.41 4.57 10.74
N THR A 47 1.48 5.48 11.00
CA THR A 47 0.05 5.28 10.76
C THR A 47 -0.41 6.28 9.71
N PHE A 48 -1.07 5.79 8.67
CA PHE A 48 -1.57 6.59 7.56
C PHE A 48 -3.09 6.65 7.61
N GLU A 49 -3.65 7.84 7.79
CA GLU A 49 -5.09 8.07 7.76
C GLU A 49 -5.56 8.36 6.33
N LEU A 50 -6.52 7.58 5.85
CA LEU A 50 -6.96 7.54 4.46
C LEU A 50 -8.25 8.34 4.23
N CYS A 51 -9.23 8.09 5.09
CA CYS A 51 -10.57 8.67 5.03
C CYS A 51 -11.08 8.96 6.44
N ASP A 52 -11.99 9.92 6.56
CA ASP A 52 -12.64 10.23 7.83
C ASP A 52 -13.82 9.28 8.06
N CYS A 53 -14.00 8.82 9.30
CA CYS A 53 -15.16 7.98 9.61
C CYS A 53 -16.46 8.81 9.56
N PRO A 54 -17.59 8.16 9.23
CA PRO A 54 -18.89 8.83 9.21
C PRO A 54 -19.15 9.62 10.50
N GLN A 55 -19.81 10.77 10.38
CA GLN A 55 -20.05 11.71 11.49
C GLN A 55 -18.78 12.35 12.06
N SER A 56 -17.71 12.46 11.25
CA SER A 56 -16.46 13.13 11.61
C SER A 56 -15.76 12.52 12.82
N LYS A 57 -15.91 11.20 13.01
CA LYS A 57 -15.21 10.47 14.07
C LYS A 57 -13.77 10.20 13.63
N SER A 58 -12.85 10.23 14.60
CA SER A 58 -11.49 9.72 14.40
C SER A 58 -11.54 8.24 14.04
N CYS A 59 -10.60 7.79 13.21
CA CYS A 59 -10.43 6.39 12.89
C CYS A 59 -10.09 5.61 14.16
N PRO A 60 -10.91 4.63 14.56
CA PRO A 60 -10.65 3.84 15.76
C PRO A 60 -9.51 2.84 15.51
N MET A 61 -8.80 2.44 16.56
CA MET A 61 -7.58 1.59 16.47
C MET A 61 -7.79 0.16 16.97
N ASP A 62 -9.00 -0.14 17.46
CA ASP A 62 -9.43 -1.43 18.00
C ASP A 62 -10.13 -2.31 16.95
N ASN A 63 -10.49 -1.76 15.78
CA ASN A 63 -11.18 -2.46 14.70
C ASN A 63 -10.21 -2.85 13.56
N GLY A 64 -9.12 -3.50 13.94
CA GLY A 64 -8.02 -3.85 13.04
C GLY A 64 -8.21 -5.19 12.36
N VAL A 65 -7.95 -5.25 11.06
CA VAL A 65 -7.88 -6.49 10.27
C VAL A 65 -6.49 -6.59 9.66
N GLN A 66 -5.83 -7.74 9.81
CA GLN A 66 -4.54 -7.97 9.19
C GLN A 66 -4.68 -8.49 7.76
N LEU A 67 -3.98 -7.85 6.83
CA LEU A 67 -3.81 -8.30 5.46
C LEU A 67 -2.32 -8.25 5.12
N LYS A 68 -1.72 -9.40 4.84
CA LYS A 68 -0.29 -9.55 4.50
C LYS A 68 0.68 -8.86 5.50
N GLY A 69 0.36 -8.95 6.79
CA GLY A 69 1.17 -8.36 7.87
C GLY A 69 1.01 -6.86 8.05
N ILE A 70 0.09 -6.22 7.33
CA ILE A 70 -0.32 -4.83 7.54
C ILE A 70 -1.66 -4.84 8.26
N THR A 71 -1.77 -4.07 9.34
CA THR A 71 -3.03 -3.90 10.06
C THR A 71 -3.78 -2.72 9.47
N TYR A 72 -4.98 -3.00 8.94
CA TYR A 72 -5.91 -2.02 8.40
C TYR A 72 -7.03 -1.78 9.41
N GLN A 73 -7.28 -0.52 9.75
CA GLN A 73 -8.29 -0.12 10.72
C GLN A 73 -9.58 0.29 10.02
N PHE A 74 -10.72 -0.08 10.58
CA PHE A 74 -12.04 0.22 10.03
C PHE A 74 -12.87 1.07 11.00
N CYS A 75 -13.82 1.85 10.46
CA CYS A 75 -14.64 2.75 11.27
C CYS A 75 -15.58 2.05 12.27
N GLY A 76 -15.77 0.74 12.13
CA GLY A 76 -16.52 -0.09 13.06
C GLY A 76 -16.00 -1.52 13.04
N ALA A 77 -16.38 -2.28 14.06
CA ALA A 77 -16.08 -3.70 14.13
C ALA A 77 -16.70 -4.43 12.93
N ARG A 78 -15.94 -5.37 12.35
CA ARG A 78 -16.37 -6.17 11.21
C ARG A 78 -16.11 -7.64 11.50
N GLU A 79 -17.16 -8.43 11.40
CA GLU A 79 -17.04 -9.88 11.26
C GLU A 79 -16.86 -10.16 9.78
N LEU A 80 -15.63 -10.52 9.39
CA LEU A 80 -15.31 -10.87 8.01
C LEU A 80 -15.48 -12.38 7.83
N PRO A 81 -16.27 -12.84 6.84
CA PRO A 81 -16.37 -14.25 6.55
C PRO A 81 -15.07 -14.79 5.94
N GLU A 82 -14.91 -16.11 5.93
CA GLU A 82 -13.90 -16.76 5.11
C GLU A 82 -14.26 -16.66 3.62
N CYS A 83 -13.26 -16.46 2.77
CA CYS A 83 -13.47 -16.32 1.33
C CYS A 83 -13.84 -17.65 0.67
N MET A 84 -14.77 -17.59 -0.29
CA MET A 84 -15.00 -18.68 -1.23
C MET A 84 -13.86 -18.78 -2.26
N PRO A 85 -13.66 -19.95 -2.91
CA PRO A 85 -12.71 -20.08 -4.00
C PRO A 85 -12.95 -19.01 -5.08
N ASP A 86 -11.85 -18.40 -5.56
CA ASP A 86 -11.83 -17.35 -6.59
C ASP A 86 -12.56 -16.03 -6.21
N GLU A 87 -13.07 -15.91 -4.98
CA GLU A 87 -13.67 -14.68 -4.48
C GLU A 87 -12.60 -13.60 -4.24
N ILE A 88 -12.95 -12.34 -4.54
CA ILE A 88 -12.08 -11.19 -4.26
C ILE A 88 -12.04 -10.97 -2.75
N ALA A 89 -10.91 -11.31 -2.14
CA ALA A 89 -10.70 -11.14 -0.71
C ALA A 89 -10.49 -9.67 -0.32
N ALA A 90 -9.71 -8.95 -1.14
CA ALA A 90 -9.41 -7.55 -0.90
C ALA A 90 -9.15 -6.80 -2.21
N GLU A 91 -9.42 -5.50 -2.20
CA GLU A 91 -9.12 -4.57 -3.29
C GLU A 91 -8.37 -3.35 -2.75
N ILE A 92 -7.28 -3.00 -3.41
CA ILE A 92 -6.52 -1.77 -3.14
C ILE A 92 -6.69 -0.86 -4.35
N ASN A 93 -7.43 0.22 -4.16
CA ASN A 93 -7.66 1.24 -5.18
C ASN A 93 -6.94 2.54 -4.77
N PHE A 94 -5.85 2.86 -5.47
CA PHE A 94 -4.87 3.87 -5.06
C PHE A 94 -4.34 3.65 -3.62
N LEU A 95 -4.80 4.45 -2.66
CA LEU A 95 -4.45 4.32 -1.24
C LEU A 95 -5.57 3.66 -0.42
N GLN A 96 -6.76 3.54 -0.99
CA GLN A 96 -7.93 3.02 -0.30
C GLN A 96 -7.93 1.50 -0.36
N THR A 97 -7.98 0.86 0.80
CA THR A 97 -8.04 -0.60 0.90
C THR A 97 -9.43 -1.02 1.34
N SER A 98 -10.02 -1.96 0.61
CA SER A 98 -11.26 -2.64 0.95
C SER A 98 -10.95 -4.10 1.23
N ILE A 99 -11.46 -4.63 2.34
CA ILE A 99 -11.34 -6.05 2.70
C ILE A 99 -12.76 -6.61 2.79
N TYR A 100 -13.03 -7.69 2.07
CA TYR A 100 -14.36 -8.30 1.93
C TYR A 100 -14.48 -9.60 2.73
N CYS A 101 -13.42 -10.41 2.72
CA CYS A 101 -13.33 -11.69 3.43
C CYS A 101 -11.87 -12.00 3.81
N VAL A 102 -11.67 -13.00 4.66
CA VAL A 102 -10.35 -13.48 5.10
C VAL A 102 -10.00 -14.79 4.40
N CYS A 103 -8.76 -14.92 3.94
CA CYS A 103 -8.32 -16.20 3.38
C CYS A 103 -8.24 -17.26 4.49
N PRO A 104 -8.64 -18.52 4.20
CA PRO A 104 -8.37 -19.65 5.08
C PRO A 104 -6.89 -19.75 5.45
N LEU A 105 -6.59 -20.34 6.62
CA LEU A 105 -5.22 -20.42 7.15
C LEU A 105 -4.22 -21.10 6.20
N GLU A 106 -4.69 -22.02 5.36
CA GLU A 106 -3.88 -22.78 4.40
C GLU A 106 -3.70 -22.06 3.04
N GLN A 107 -4.30 -20.88 2.88
CA GLN A 107 -4.29 -20.12 1.64
C GLN A 107 -3.59 -18.76 1.82
N ILE A 108 -3.16 -18.19 0.71
CA ILE A 108 -2.50 -16.87 0.66
C ILE A 108 -3.23 -15.90 -0.24
N TYR A 109 -3.09 -14.61 0.09
CA TYR A 109 -3.52 -13.51 -0.74
C TYR A 109 -2.62 -13.36 -1.97
N VAL A 110 -3.13 -13.72 -3.14
CA VAL A 110 -2.45 -13.60 -4.44
C VAL A 110 -3.08 -12.47 -5.26
N LYS A 111 -2.23 -11.69 -5.95
CA LYS A 111 -2.70 -10.61 -6.82
C LYS A 111 -3.32 -11.21 -8.09
N GLN A 112 -4.56 -10.86 -8.38
CA GLN A 112 -5.24 -11.29 -9.60
C GLN A 112 -4.58 -10.68 -10.85
N LYS A 113 -4.26 -11.51 -11.85
CA LYS A 113 -3.48 -11.09 -13.04
C LYS A 113 -4.13 -9.98 -13.88
N GLU A 114 -5.46 -9.93 -13.91
CA GLU A 114 -6.23 -8.91 -14.66
C GLU A 114 -6.35 -7.57 -13.94
N SER A 115 -5.76 -7.43 -12.74
CA SER A 115 -5.87 -6.18 -11.99
C SER A 115 -5.02 -5.06 -12.60
N SER A 116 -5.66 -3.91 -12.84
CA SER A 116 -4.99 -2.72 -13.32
C SER A 116 -3.99 -2.17 -12.30
N ASN A 117 -3.03 -1.33 -12.72
CA ASN A 117 -2.13 -0.68 -11.77
C ASN A 117 -2.85 0.29 -10.80
N ALA A 118 -4.06 0.75 -11.15
CA ALA A 118 -4.85 1.66 -10.33
C ALA A 118 -5.71 0.94 -9.28
N SER A 119 -6.18 -0.27 -9.58
CA SER A 119 -6.96 -1.13 -8.69
C SER A 119 -6.36 -2.53 -8.71
N VAL A 120 -5.73 -2.90 -7.59
CA VAL A 120 -5.11 -4.20 -7.35
C VAL A 120 -6.09 -5.06 -6.56
N LYS A 121 -6.48 -6.20 -7.14
CA LYS A 121 -7.38 -7.16 -6.50
C LYS A 121 -6.60 -8.37 -6.00
N TYR A 122 -7.00 -8.88 -4.84
CA TYR A 122 -6.44 -10.07 -4.22
C TYR A 122 -7.51 -11.15 -4.11
N VAL A 123 -7.12 -12.36 -4.45
CA VAL A 123 -7.91 -13.60 -4.27
C VAL A 123 -7.14 -14.54 -3.34
N CYS A 124 -7.83 -15.53 -2.79
CA CYS A 124 -7.19 -16.57 -2.01
C CYS A 124 -6.82 -17.74 -2.92
N GLU A 125 -5.56 -18.13 -2.89
CA GLU A 125 -5.06 -19.31 -3.60
C GLU A 125 -4.30 -20.21 -2.62
N GLU A 126 -4.28 -21.50 -2.91
CA GLU A 126 -3.45 -22.44 -2.18
C GLU A 126 -1.99 -22.02 -2.28
N LYS A 127 -1.29 -22.07 -1.15
CA LYS A 127 0.13 -21.79 -1.15
C LYS A 127 0.85 -22.98 -1.77
N GLU A 128 1.41 -22.80 -2.97
CA GLU A 128 2.21 -23.84 -3.61
C GLU A 128 3.28 -24.36 -2.64
N MET A 129 3.40 -25.68 -2.55
CA MET A 129 4.42 -26.33 -1.72
C MET A 129 5.70 -26.49 -2.54
N CYS A 130 6.81 -25.99 -2.01
CA CYS A 130 8.13 -26.18 -2.60
C CYS A 130 8.79 -27.45 -2.13
N GLU A 131 9.51 -28.09 -3.04
CA GLU A 131 10.41 -29.20 -2.72
C GLU A 131 11.68 -28.71 -1.99
N LEU A 132 12.35 -29.64 -1.32
CA LEU A 132 13.64 -29.37 -0.69
C LEU A 132 14.65 -28.89 -1.74
N GLY A 133 15.36 -27.80 -1.47
CA GLY A 133 16.32 -27.19 -2.38
C GLY A 133 15.70 -26.32 -3.50
N GLN A 134 14.38 -26.33 -3.68
CA GLN A 134 13.70 -25.46 -4.63
C GLN A 134 13.76 -23.99 -4.17
N MET A 135 13.80 -23.06 -5.12
CA MET A 135 13.69 -21.63 -4.83
C MET A 135 12.33 -21.33 -4.20
N CYS A 136 12.36 -20.83 -2.97
CA CYS A 136 11.18 -20.54 -2.17
C CYS A 136 10.86 -19.05 -2.04
N GLY A 137 11.71 -18.19 -2.58
CA GLY A 137 11.47 -16.76 -2.62
C GLY A 137 12.72 -15.97 -2.93
N VAL A 138 12.60 -14.66 -2.78
CA VAL A 138 13.73 -13.72 -2.91
C VAL A 138 13.70 -12.71 -1.78
N GLY A 139 14.87 -12.30 -1.30
CA GLY A 139 14.95 -11.33 -0.21
C GLY A 139 16.36 -11.07 0.28
N ASN A 140 16.45 -10.33 1.38
CA ASN A 140 17.70 -10.11 2.10
C ASN A 140 17.42 -10.18 3.62
N PRO A 141 18.46 -10.28 4.48
CA PRO A 141 18.27 -10.37 5.93
C PRO A 141 17.63 -9.14 6.57
N ILE A 142 17.59 -8.00 5.87
CA ILE A 142 17.06 -6.72 6.39
C ILE A 142 15.57 -6.57 6.05
N VAL A 143 15.19 -6.87 4.80
CA VAL A 143 13.83 -6.71 4.26
C VAL A 143 12.99 -7.98 4.51
N GLY A 144 13.63 -9.10 4.81
CA GLY A 144 12.98 -10.41 4.90
C GLY A 144 12.86 -11.08 3.53
N ILE A 145 12.35 -12.32 3.52
CA ILE A 145 12.17 -13.12 2.31
C ILE A 145 10.73 -12.98 1.83
N LYS A 146 10.55 -12.46 0.61
CA LYS A 146 9.28 -12.54 -0.10
C LYS A 146 9.10 -13.96 -0.63
N GLN A 147 8.32 -14.76 0.09
CA GLN A 147 8.05 -16.16 -0.27
C GLN A 147 7.27 -16.26 -1.58
N SER A 148 7.67 -17.19 -2.44
CA SER A 148 6.93 -17.61 -3.64
C SER A 148 6.10 -18.88 -3.40
N CYS A 149 6.47 -19.68 -2.41
CA CYS A 149 5.84 -20.95 -2.04
C CYS A 149 6.08 -21.26 -0.55
N GLN A 150 5.46 -22.32 -0.02
CA GLN A 150 5.68 -22.82 1.33
C GLN A 150 6.66 -24.00 1.32
N CYS A 151 7.65 -23.97 2.21
CA CYS A 151 8.48 -25.14 2.47
C CYS A 151 7.73 -26.15 3.35
N ALA A 152 8.02 -27.45 3.18
CA ALA A 152 7.47 -28.50 4.04
C ALA A 152 7.82 -28.30 5.53
N ALA A 153 7.03 -28.87 6.44
CA ALA A 153 7.11 -28.64 7.89
C ALA A 153 8.52 -28.79 8.52
N ASN A 154 9.37 -29.65 7.96
CA ASN A 154 10.74 -29.89 8.45
C ASN A 154 11.80 -29.06 7.72
N SER A 155 11.39 -28.03 7.00
CA SER A 155 12.26 -27.16 6.21
C SER A 155 11.85 -25.70 6.34
N ARG A 156 12.80 -24.81 6.13
CA ARG A 156 12.61 -23.37 6.19
C ARG A 156 13.19 -22.69 4.96
N CYS A 157 12.53 -21.63 4.53
CA CYS A 157 12.99 -20.82 3.40
C CYS A 157 14.16 -19.94 3.86
N GLN A 158 15.37 -20.18 3.34
CA GLN A 158 16.58 -19.45 3.73
C GLN A 158 17.31 -18.88 2.53
N ILE A 159 17.93 -17.72 2.71
CA ILE A 159 18.75 -17.09 1.66
C ILE A 159 19.93 -18.01 1.33
N THR A 160 20.02 -18.35 0.05
CA THR A 160 21.10 -19.16 -0.51
C THR A 160 22.15 -18.18 -1.00
N ALA A 161 23.00 -17.72 -0.09
CA ALA A 161 24.00 -16.73 -0.44
C ALA A 161 25.13 -17.36 -1.28
N PRO A 162 25.74 -16.63 -2.24
CA PRO A 162 27.13 -16.86 -2.55
C PRO A 162 27.98 -16.51 -1.32
N ASN A 163 29.19 -17.05 -1.19
CA ASN A 163 30.10 -16.89 -0.03
C ASN A 163 30.51 -15.44 0.35
N VAL A 164 29.85 -14.40 -0.19
CA VAL A 164 30.08 -12.98 0.08
C VAL A 164 28.77 -12.32 0.49
N PHE A 165 28.67 -11.95 1.76
CA PHE A 165 27.52 -11.24 2.32
C PHE A 165 27.42 -9.82 1.75
N ASN A 166 26.38 -9.53 0.97
CA ASN A 166 25.99 -8.17 0.61
C ASN A 166 24.61 -7.86 1.22
N PRO A 167 24.53 -7.01 2.25
CA PRO A 167 23.28 -6.73 2.98
C PRO A 167 22.24 -5.97 2.14
N ILE A 168 22.66 -5.34 1.05
CA ILE A 168 21.78 -4.52 0.19
C ILE A 168 21.23 -5.35 -0.98
N SER A 169 21.92 -6.43 -1.36
CA SER A 169 21.52 -7.25 -2.51
C SER A 169 20.35 -8.19 -2.18
N ILE A 170 19.32 -8.17 -3.03
CA ILE A 170 18.25 -9.18 -3.02
C ILE A 170 18.80 -10.50 -3.57
N GLN A 171 18.60 -11.58 -2.83
CA GLN A 171 19.16 -12.90 -3.12
C GLN A 171 18.05 -13.95 -3.17
N ASN A 172 18.33 -15.06 -3.85
CA ASN A 172 17.42 -16.20 -3.90
C ASN A 172 17.37 -16.90 -2.54
N ALA A 173 16.19 -17.34 -2.14
CA ALA A 173 15.99 -18.20 -1.00
C ALA A 173 15.57 -19.59 -1.46
N THR A 174 16.03 -20.64 -0.77
CA THR A 174 15.67 -22.04 -1.03
C THR A 174 15.15 -22.73 0.21
N CYS A 175 14.32 -23.76 0.04
CA CYS A 175 13.86 -24.58 1.15
C CYS A 175 15.01 -25.46 1.65
N GLN A 176 15.46 -25.25 2.89
CA GLN A 176 16.53 -26.00 3.53
C GLN A 176 15.98 -26.76 4.73
N SER A 177 16.48 -27.97 4.99
CA SER A 177 16.13 -28.71 6.20
C SER A 177 16.48 -27.88 7.43
N ILE A 178 15.61 -27.95 8.44
CA ILE A 178 15.90 -27.41 9.77
C ILE A 178 17.01 -28.24 10.43
#